data_AF-A0A166B814-F1
#
_entry.id   AF-A0A166B814-F1
#
_cell.length_a   1.000
_cell.length_b   1.000
_cell.length_c   1.000
_cell.angle_alpha   90.00
_cell.angle_beta   90.00
_cell.angle_gamma   90.00
#
_symmetry.space_group_name_H-M   'P 1'
#
loop_
_entity.id
_entity.type
_entity.pdbx_description
1 polymer ?
#
loop_
_entity_poly.entity_id
_entity_poly.type
_entity_poly.pdbx_seq_one_letter_code
_entity_poly.pdbx_strand_id
1 'polypeptide(L)'
;MVIVDRVSWRLPLLGVLNAIYINLWANRHYIPAFIFALFVSATVTHIYYIVKKHHSPQSTLDELFLHLPVSLYHGWTTVLVVLSLFEAFGVNALTHTAGVWTKVFVFLEATAAAYAFSSPEGDLPASVAIAWSLWAIFAHQTGNGFVHWSALGFSILALVWVLKGAYGVATKSWGLGGVRLDDEERAPLVGGGR
;
A
#
# COMPACT_ATOMS: atom_id res chain seq x y z
N MET A 1 16.57 21.28 1.18
CA MET A 1 16.33 20.32 0.07
C MET A 1 16.28 18.92 0.66
N VAL A 2 15.17 18.60 1.34
CA VAL A 2 15.02 17.42 2.21
C VAL A 2 15.06 16.08 1.45
N ILE A 3 14.60 16.08 0.20
CA ILE A 3 14.42 14.87 -0.61
C ILE A 3 15.77 14.32 -1.10
N VAL A 4 16.72 15.19 -1.44
CA VAL A 4 17.98 14.79 -2.10
C VAL A 4 18.98 14.17 -1.13
N ASP A 5 19.11 14.71 0.09
CA ASP A 5 20.10 14.21 1.05
C ASP A 5 19.68 12.92 1.76
N ARG A 6 18.37 12.69 1.97
CA ARG A 6 17.88 11.55 2.76
C ARG A 6 17.29 10.42 1.94
N VAL A 7 16.61 10.69 0.82
CA VAL A 7 16.13 9.62 -0.06
C VAL A 7 17.32 9.06 -0.86
N SER A 8 18.24 9.92 -1.28
CA SER A 8 19.58 9.57 -1.78
C SER A 8 19.54 8.45 -2.84
N TRP A 9 20.45 7.47 -2.74
CA TRP A 9 20.62 6.34 -3.64
C TRP A 9 19.40 5.40 -3.75
N ARG A 10 18.40 5.54 -2.86
CA ARG A 10 17.22 4.67 -2.86
C ARG A 10 16.29 4.94 -4.04
N LEU A 11 16.23 6.18 -4.54
CA LEU A 11 15.47 6.50 -5.75
C LEU A 11 16.09 5.88 -7.01
N PRO A 12 17.41 6.05 -7.26
CA PRO A 12 18.10 5.30 -8.31
C PRO A 12 17.96 3.78 -8.17
N LEU A 13 18.12 3.25 -6.95
CA LEU A 13 17.94 1.81 -6.68
C LEU A 13 16.53 1.35 -7.06
N LEU A 14 15.49 2.08 -6.63
CA LEU A 14 14.11 1.80 -6.96
C LEU A 14 13.91 1.77 -8.48
N GLY A 15 14.47 2.74 -9.21
CA GLY A 15 14.42 2.79 -10.67
C GLY A 15 15.03 1.54 -11.32
N VAL A 16 16.21 1.12 -10.86
CA VAL A 16 16.91 -0.08 -11.36
C VAL A 16 16.12 -1.35 -11.04
N LEU A 17 15.69 -1.53 -9.78
CA LEU A 17 14.93 -2.70 -9.36
C LEU A 17 13.59 -2.80 -10.11
N ASN A 18 12.91 -1.68 -10.31
CA ASN A 18 11.64 -1.64 -11.04
C ASN A 18 11.83 -1.93 -12.54
N ALA A 19 12.91 -1.44 -13.15
CA ALA A 19 13.24 -1.77 -14.54
C ALA A 19 13.54 -3.26 -14.73
N ILE A 20 14.30 -3.87 -13.80
CA ILE A 20 14.56 -5.32 -13.82
C ILE A 20 13.26 -6.10 -13.64
N TYR A 21 12.41 -5.71 -12.69
CA TYR A 21 11.09 -6.30 -12.50
C TYR A 21 10.27 -6.29 -13.79
N ILE A 22 10.10 -5.13 -14.42
CA ILE A 22 9.32 -4.99 -15.66
C ILE A 22 9.92 -5.83 -16.79
N ASN A 23 11.25 -5.87 -16.92
CA ASN A 23 11.92 -6.69 -17.93
C ASN A 23 11.67 -8.19 -17.72
N LEU A 24 11.81 -8.69 -16.49
CA LEU A 24 11.57 -10.10 -16.16
C LEU A 24 10.10 -10.47 -16.39
N TRP A 25 9.19 -9.60 -15.97
CA TRP A 25 7.75 -9.77 -16.15
C TRP A 25 7.37 -9.82 -17.64
N ALA A 26 7.86 -8.86 -18.43
CA ALA A 26 7.60 -8.79 -19.87
C ALA A 26 8.12 -10.03 -20.63
N ASN A 27 9.25 -10.60 -20.19
CA ASN A 27 9.82 -11.83 -20.75
C ASN A 27 9.25 -13.12 -20.13
N ARG A 28 8.19 -13.02 -19.31
CA ARG A 28 7.49 -14.16 -18.68
C ARG A 28 8.35 -14.97 -17.69
N HIS A 29 9.39 -14.36 -17.13
CA HIS A 29 10.17 -14.93 -16.04
C HIS A 29 9.51 -14.63 -14.68
N TYR A 30 8.36 -15.26 -14.42
CA TYR A 30 7.47 -14.86 -13.33
C TYR A 30 8.04 -15.11 -11.92
N ILE A 31 8.76 -16.21 -11.68
CA ILE A 31 9.38 -16.46 -10.37
C ILE A 31 10.47 -15.41 -10.05
N PRO A 32 11.44 -15.13 -10.95
CA PRO A 32 12.36 -14.00 -10.77
C PRO A 32 11.64 -12.65 -10.65
N ALA A 33 10.61 -12.39 -11.46
CA ALA A 33 9.84 -11.15 -11.38
C ALA A 33 9.20 -10.98 -9.99
N PHE A 34 8.64 -12.03 -9.41
CA PHE A 34 8.10 -12.01 -8.04
C PHE A 34 9.16 -11.64 -7.01
N ILE A 35 10.36 -12.21 -7.08
CA ILE A 35 11.46 -11.87 -6.17
C ILE A 35 11.82 -10.37 -6.29
N PHE A 36 11.89 -9.84 -7.51
CA PHE A 36 12.16 -8.42 -7.71
C PHE A 36 11.00 -7.51 -7.28
N ALA A 37 9.75 -7.96 -7.38
CA ALA A 37 8.60 -7.24 -6.83
C ALA A 37 8.73 -7.08 -5.30
N LEU A 38 9.24 -8.09 -4.59
CA LEU A 38 9.54 -7.98 -3.15
C LEU A 38 10.63 -6.93 -2.87
N PHE A 39 11.70 -6.89 -3.68
CA PHE A 39 12.74 -5.87 -3.51
C PHE A 39 12.27 -4.45 -3.83
N VAL A 40 11.43 -4.29 -4.86
CA VAL A 40 10.76 -3.02 -5.16
C VAL A 40 9.89 -2.59 -3.96
N SER A 41 9.02 -3.48 -3.48
CA SER A 41 8.15 -3.21 -2.32
C SER A 41 8.95 -2.85 -1.06
N ALA A 42 10.02 -3.58 -0.74
CA ALA A 42 10.89 -3.27 0.39
C ALA A 42 11.57 -1.89 0.26
N THR A 43 12.04 -1.55 -0.94
CA THR A 43 12.68 -0.25 -1.21
C THR A 43 11.68 0.89 -1.06
N VAL A 44 10.47 0.73 -1.60
CA VAL A 44 9.39 1.73 -1.48
C VAL A 44 8.94 1.88 -0.04
N THR A 45 8.80 0.78 0.70
CA THR A 45 8.47 0.80 2.13
C THR A 45 9.51 1.62 2.91
N HIS A 46 10.79 1.46 2.60
CA HIS A 46 11.85 2.23 3.24
C HIS A 46 11.79 3.73 2.88
N ILE A 47 11.49 4.06 1.62
CA ILE A 47 11.28 5.47 1.19
C ILE A 47 10.06 6.05 1.90
N TYR A 48 8.95 5.30 1.95
CA TYR A 48 7.72 5.67 2.64
C TYR A 48 7.96 5.98 4.11
N TYR A 49 8.68 5.13 4.83
CA TYR A 49 9.01 5.39 6.24
C TYR A 49 9.88 6.64 6.41
N ILE A 50 10.86 6.88 5.54
CA ILE A 50 11.67 8.12 5.57
C ILE A 50 10.79 9.36 5.39
N VAL A 51 9.89 9.32 4.41
CA VAL A 51 9.03 10.47 4.08
C VAL A 51 7.99 10.68 5.18
N LYS A 52 7.28 9.63 5.62
CA LYS A 52 6.14 9.75 6.54
C LYS A 52 6.51 9.88 8.02
N LYS A 53 7.55 9.18 8.50
CA LYS A 53 7.95 9.25 9.93
C LYS A 53 8.93 10.36 10.25
N HIS A 54 9.76 10.77 9.29
CA HIS A 54 10.81 11.76 9.56
C HIS A 54 10.48 13.16 9.04
N HIS A 55 9.37 13.34 8.30
CA HIS A 55 8.89 14.63 7.85
C HIS A 55 7.39 14.71 8.06
N SER A 56 6.94 15.54 9.01
CA SER A 56 5.53 15.90 9.09
C SER A 56 5.22 16.90 7.97
N PRO A 57 4.09 16.77 7.25
CA PRO A 57 3.74 17.69 6.18
C PRO A 57 3.72 19.12 6.70
N GLN A 58 4.51 20.00 6.08
CA GLN A 58 4.58 21.41 6.52
C GLN A 58 3.53 22.30 5.84
N SER A 59 2.89 21.80 4.78
CA SER A 59 1.82 22.49 4.06
C SER A 59 0.93 21.48 3.33
N THR A 60 -0.27 21.90 2.93
CA THR A 60 -1.17 21.07 2.10
C THR A 60 -0.55 20.69 0.75
N LEU A 61 0.34 21.54 0.19
CA LEU A 61 1.07 21.24 -1.04
C LEU A 61 2.12 20.14 -0.81
N ASP A 62 2.80 20.17 0.33
CA ASP A 62 3.75 19.12 0.73
C ASP A 62 3.02 17.78 0.90
N GLU A 63 1.85 17.80 1.54
CA GLU A 63 1.01 16.61 1.66
C GLU A 63 0.55 16.07 0.28
N LEU A 64 0.10 16.95 -0.62
CA LEU A 64 -0.42 16.57 -1.93
C LEU A 64 0.65 16.08 -2.92
N PHE A 65 1.83 16.72 -2.93
CA PHE A 65 2.86 16.44 -3.95
C PHE A 65 3.98 15.52 -3.46
N LEU A 66 4.19 15.38 -2.15
CA LEU A 66 5.23 14.51 -1.60
C LEU A 66 4.63 13.28 -0.91
N HIS A 67 3.77 13.49 0.08
CA HIS A 67 3.28 12.39 0.91
C HIS A 67 2.29 11.50 0.15
N LEU A 68 1.33 12.11 -0.53
CA LEU A 68 0.24 11.37 -1.19
C LEU A 68 0.75 10.44 -2.32
N PRO A 69 1.63 10.87 -3.25
CA PRO A 69 2.16 9.99 -4.28
C PRO A 69 3.02 8.84 -3.73
N VAL A 70 3.82 9.11 -2.69
CA VAL A 70 4.67 8.08 -2.05
C VAL A 70 3.82 7.03 -1.33
N SER A 71 2.78 7.47 -0.61
CA SER A 71 1.80 6.60 0.06
C SER A 71 1.04 5.73 -0.95
N LEU A 72 0.59 6.33 -2.05
CA LEU A 72 -0.10 5.62 -3.12
C LEU A 72 0.79 4.57 -3.77
N TYR A 73 2.04 4.94 -4.09
CA TYR A 73 2.99 4.02 -4.70
C TYR A 73 3.35 2.87 -3.75
N HIS A 74 3.47 3.12 -2.45
CA HIS A 74 3.66 2.06 -1.46
C HIS A 74 2.51 1.04 -1.49
N GLY A 75 1.26 1.51 -1.45
CA GLY A 75 0.09 0.63 -1.60
C GLY A 75 0.10 -0.15 -2.92
N TRP A 76 0.45 0.52 -4.03
CA TRP A 76 0.56 -0.13 -5.34
C TRP A 76 1.62 -1.25 -5.35
N THR A 77 2.76 -1.08 -4.69
CA THR A 77 3.77 -2.15 -4.62
C THR A 77 3.29 -3.40 -3.89
N THR A 78 2.39 -3.27 -2.92
CA THR A 78 1.73 -4.43 -2.29
C THR A 78 0.88 -5.20 -3.30
N VAL A 79 0.12 -4.49 -4.13
CA VAL A 79 -0.66 -5.10 -5.23
C VAL A 79 0.27 -5.79 -6.22
N LEU A 80 1.38 -5.16 -6.61
CA LEU A 80 2.37 -5.76 -7.53
C LEU A 80 2.96 -7.06 -6.97
N VAL A 81 3.26 -7.11 -5.67
CA VAL A 81 3.75 -8.34 -5.02
C VAL A 81 2.71 -9.45 -5.09
N VAL A 82 1.45 -9.15 -4.79
CA VAL A 82 0.35 -10.12 -4.88
C VAL A 82 0.15 -10.61 -6.32
N LEU A 83 0.08 -9.70 -7.29
CA LEU A 83 -0.05 -10.06 -8.71
C LEU A 83 1.11 -10.93 -9.18
N SER A 84 2.35 -10.56 -8.84
CA SER A 84 3.53 -11.32 -9.24
C SER A 84 3.57 -12.70 -8.57
N LEU A 85 3.07 -12.83 -7.34
CA LEU A 85 2.91 -14.12 -6.66
C LEU A 85 1.91 -15.02 -7.40
N PHE A 86 0.79 -14.46 -7.85
CA PHE A 86 -0.19 -15.17 -8.67
C PHE A 86 0.38 -15.57 -10.03
N GLU A 87 1.18 -14.73 -10.68
CA GLU A 87 1.78 -15.09 -11.96
C GLU A 87 2.88 -16.13 -11.82
N ALA A 88 3.62 -16.11 -10.71
CA ALA A 88 4.69 -17.06 -10.43
C ALA A 88 4.19 -18.45 -10.03
N PHE A 89 3.09 -18.53 -9.27
CA PHE A 89 2.64 -19.77 -8.64
C PHE A 89 1.15 -20.09 -8.87
N GLY A 90 0.40 -19.18 -9.48
CA GLY A 90 -1.00 -19.40 -9.83
C GLY A 90 -1.16 -20.32 -11.03
N VAL A 91 -2.39 -20.82 -11.17
CA VAL A 91 -2.78 -21.69 -12.29
C VAL A 91 -3.54 -20.84 -13.31
N ASN A 92 -3.35 -21.12 -14.60
CA ASN A 92 -4.03 -20.39 -15.66
C ASN A 92 -5.56 -20.53 -15.53
N ALA A 93 -6.23 -19.42 -15.29
CA ALA A 93 -7.67 -19.36 -15.07
C ALA A 93 -8.50 -19.72 -16.31
N LEU A 94 -7.91 -19.66 -17.51
CA LEU A 94 -8.58 -20.04 -18.77
C LEU A 94 -8.64 -21.56 -18.96
N THR A 95 -7.73 -22.32 -18.34
CA THR A 95 -7.66 -23.77 -18.50
C THR A 95 -8.03 -24.54 -17.25
N HIS A 96 -7.96 -23.90 -16.07
CA HIS A 96 -8.26 -24.53 -14.79
C HIS A 96 -9.11 -23.60 -13.92
N THR A 97 -10.13 -24.16 -13.28
CA THR A 97 -10.92 -23.45 -12.28
C THR A 97 -10.06 -23.09 -11.06
N ALA A 98 -10.32 -21.93 -10.45
CA ALA A 98 -9.55 -21.43 -9.31
C ALA A 98 -9.41 -22.46 -8.17
N GLY A 99 -8.18 -22.94 -7.97
CA GLY A 99 -7.80 -23.95 -6.98
C GLY A 99 -7.59 -23.37 -5.58
N VAL A 100 -7.13 -24.22 -4.65
CA VAL A 100 -6.89 -23.86 -3.24
C VAL A 100 -5.93 -22.66 -3.12
N TRP A 101 -4.87 -22.63 -3.91
CA TRP A 101 -3.90 -21.54 -3.91
C TRP A 101 -4.49 -20.20 -4.32
N THR A 102 -5.35 -20.17 -5.35
CA THR A 102 -6.04 -18.94 -5.75
C THR A 102 -6.89 -18.37 -4.61
N LYS A 103 -7.56 -19.24 -3.85
CA LYS A 103 -8.37 -18.83 -2.69
C LYS A 103 -7.51 -18.29 -1.54
N VAL A 104 -6.37 -18.95 -1.26
CA VAL A 104 -5.42 -18.50 -0.22
C VAL A 104 -4.85 -17.13 -0.57
N PHE A 105 -4.47 -16.89 -1.82
CA PHE A 105 -3.91 -15.61 -2.24
C PHE A 105 -4.92 -14.45 -2.19
N VAL A 106 -6.19 -14.67 -2.57
CA VAL A 106 -7.26 -13.68 -2.38
C VAL A 106 -7.42 -13.34 -0.89
N PHE A 107 -7.31 -14.34 -0.02
CA PHE A 107 -7.40 -14.12 1.43
C PHE A 107 -6.18 -13.37 1.98
N LEU A 108 -4.99 -13.58 1.42
CA LEU A 108 -3.78 -12.82 1.78
C LEU A 108 -3.87 -11.36 1.32
N GLU A 109 -4.41 -11.08 0.14
CA GLU A 109 -4.69 -9.72 -0.32
C GLU A 109 -5.70 -9.02 0.59
N ALA A 110 -6.79 -9.71 0.95
CA ALA A 110 -7.77 -9.24 1.91
C ALA A 110 -7.16 -9.00 3.32
N THR A 111 -6.21 -9.83 3.73
CA THR A 111 -5.50 -9.69 5.01
C THR A 111 -4.53 -8.51 4.98
N ALA A 112 -3.80 -8.30 3.87
CA ALA A 112 -2.95 -7.13 3.68
C ALA A 112 -3.79 -5.84 3.65
N ALA A 113 -4.96 -5.89 3.02
CA ALA A 113 -5.97 -4.83 3.06
C ALA A 113 -6.36 -4.52 4.52
N ALA A 114 -6.79 -5.53 5.27
CA ALA A 114 -7.17 -5.38 6.68
C ALA A 114 -6.06 -4.78 7.55
N TYR A 115 -4.79 -5.15 7.31
CA TYR A 115 -3.64 -4.61 8.04
C TYR A 115 -3.34 -3.14 7.70
N ALA A 116 -3.42 -2.77 6.41
CA ALA A 116 -3.33 -1.36 5.99
C ALA A 116 -4.42 -0.51 6.66
N PHE A 117 -5.61 -1.10 6.90
CA PHE A 117 -6.78 -0.43 7.46
C PHE A 117 -6.82 -0.37 8.99
N SER A 118 -6.07 -1.21 9.70
CA SER A 118 -6.04 -1.21 11.17
C SER A 118 -5.06 -0.20 11.78
N SER A 119 -4.26 0.50 10.97
CA SER A 119 -3.32 1.51 11.46
C SER A 119 -4.08 2.79 11.92
N PRO A 120 -3.79 3.34 13.13
CA PRO A 120 -4.48 4.53 13.68
C PRO A 120 -4.41 5.78 12.79
N GLU A 121 -3.39 5.84 11.93
CA GLU A 121 -3.12 6.97 11.03
C GLU A 121 -3.77 6.82 9.65
N GLY A 122 -4.30 5.65 9.32
CA GLY A 122 -5.02 5.36 8.06
C GLY A 122 -4.24 5.75 6.80
N ASP A 123 -3.58 4.80 6.14
CA ASP A 123 -2.99 5.05 4.82
C ASP A 123 -4.10 5.10 3.74
N LEU A 124 -4.81 6.23 3.69
CA LEU A 124 -5.91 6.48 2.76
C LEU A 124 -5.50 6.21 1.30
N PRO A 125 -4.33 6.68 0.80
CA PRO A 125 -3.92 6.40 -0.57
C PRO A 125 -3.65 4.92 -0.83
N ALA A 126 -2.98 4.20 0.07
CA ALA A 126 -2.79 2.76 -0.07
C ALA A 126 -4.13 2.01 -0.04
N SER A 127 -5.08 2.50 0.75
CA SER A 127 -6.42 1.93 0.84
C SER A 127 -7.23 2.06 -0.43
N VAL A 128 -7.07 3.18 -1.15
CA VAL A 128 -7.69 3.37 -2.47
C VAL A 128 -7.12 2.38 -3.48
N ALA A 129 -5.80 2.20 -3.51
CA ALA A 129 -5.15 1.26 -4.43
C ALA A 129 -5.63 -0.19 -4.22
N ILE A 130 -5.77 -0.60 -2.95
CA ILE A 130 -6.24 -1.93 -2.58
C ILE A 130 -7.75 -2.10 -2.84
N ALA A 131 -8.57 -1.09 -2.54
CA ALA A 131 -9.99 -1.12 -2.88
C ALA A 131 -10.20 -1.25 -4.40
N TRP A 132 -9.37 -0.57 -5.18
CA TRP A 132 -9.40 -0.63 -6.64
C TRP A 132 -8.99 -2.01 -7.19
N SER A 133 -7.95 -2.64 -6.63
CA SER A 133 -7.54 -4.00 -7.04
C SER A 133 -8.64 -5.03 -6.78
N LEU A 134 -9.28 -4.98 -5.61
CA LEU A 134 -10.38 -5.88 -5.25
C LEU A 134 -11.61 -5.71 -6.16
N TRP A 135 -11.92 -4.48 -6.55
CA TRP A 135 -12.97 -4.20 -7.55
C TRP A 135 -12.64 -4.77 -8.93
N ALA A 136 -11.38 -4.65 -9.36
CA ALA A 136 -10.93 -5.22 -10.64
C ALA A 136 -11.00 -6.76 -10.63
N ILE A 137 -10.66 -7.39 -9.51
CA ILE A 137 -10.78 -8.84 -9.30
C ILE A 137 -12.24 -9.26 -9.37
N PHE A 138 -13.14 -8.58 -8.67
CA PHE A 138 -14.58 -8.84 -8.75
C PHE A 138 -15.09 -8.77 -10.20
N ALA A 139 -14.72 -7.72 -10.93
CA ALA A 139 -15.18 -7.50 -12.31
C ALA A 139 -14.68 -8.57 -13.30
N HIS A 140 -13.47 -9.12 -13.11
CA HIS A 140 -12.86 -10.06 -14.07
C HIS A 140 -12.97 -11.53 -13.67
N GLN A 141 -13.11 -11.85 -12.37
CA GLN A 141 -13.15 -13.24 -11.88
C GLN A 141 -14.58 -13.77 -11.75
N THR A 142 -15.35 -13.80 -12.85
CA THR A 142 -16.75 -14.26 -12.86
C THR A 142 -16.92 -15.79 -12.88
N GLY A 143 -15.87 -16.54 -13.26
CA GLY A 143 -15.92 -18.00 -13.41
C GLY A 143 -15.93 -18.79 -12.09
N ASN A 144 -15.54 -18.18 -10.96
CA ASN A 144 -15.59 -18.81 -9.65
C ASN A 144 -16.37 -17.92 -8.66
N GLY A 145 -17.58 -18.34 -8.31
CA GLY A 145 -18.47 -17.58 -7.41
C GLY A 145 -17.83 -17.27 -6.05
N PHE A 146 -16.98 -18.13 -5.50
CA PHE A 146 -16.29 -17.84 -4.25
C PHE A 146 -15.34 -16.65 -4.38
N VAL A 147 -14.49 -16.63 -5.40
CA VAL A 147 -13.54 -15.52 -5.64
C VAL A 147 -14.31 -14.24 -5.99
N HIS A 148 -15.32 -14.34 -6.85
CA HIS A 148 -16.17 -13.22 -7.24
C HIS A 148 -16.81 -12.53 -6.01
N TRP A 149 -17.56 -13.29 -5.21
CA TRP A 149 -18.30 -12.73 -4.08
C TRP A 149 -17.41 -12.34 -2.89
N SER A 150 -16.31 -13.06 -2.66
CA SER A 150 -15.34 -12.67 -1.61
C SER A 150 -14.59 -11.39 -1.96
N ALA A 151 -14.15 -11.23 -3.21
CA ALA A 151 -13.55 -9.99 -3.69
C ALA A 151 -14.51 -8.80 -3.53
N LEU A 152 -15.80 -8.99 -3.85
CA LEU A 152 -16.82 -7.97 -3.62
C LEU A 152 -16.94 -7.62 -2.13
N GLY A 153 -17.07 -8.61 -1.25
CA GLY A 153 -17.17 -8.38 0.19
C GLY A 153 -15.98 -7.61 0.75
N PHE A 154 -14.75 -7.99 0.38
CA PHE A 154 -13.55 -7.29 0.79
C PHE A 154 -13.41 -5.90 0.16
N SER A 155 -13.85 -5.70 -1.09
CA SER A 155 -13.84 -4.39 -1.74
C SER A 155 -14.78 -3.40 -1.05
N ILE A 156 -15.97 -3.85 -0.61
CA ILE A 156 -16.93 -3.04 0.14
C ILE A 156 -16.35 -2.67 1.50
N LEU A 157 -15.75 -3.64 2.21
CA LEU A 157 -15.07 -3.35 3.47
C LEU A 157 -13.95 -2.33 3.27
N ALA A 158 -13.08 -2.53 2.27
CA ALA A 158 -12.01 -1.58 1.94
C ALA A 158 -12.54 -0.17 1.63
N LEU A 159 -13.64 -0.06 0.89
CA LEU A 159 -14.28 1.23 0.60
C LEU A 159 -14.79 1.94 1.86
N VAL A 160 -15.35 1.22 2.83
CA VAL A 160 -15.76 1.82 4.12
C VAL A 160 -14.56 2.44 4.84
N TRP A 161 -13.40 1.79 4.79
CA TRP A 161 -12.17 2.33 5.38
C TRP A 161 -11.60 3.50 4.60
N VAL A 162 -11.67 3.48 3.26
CA VAL A 162 -11.36 4.64 2.42
C VAL A 162 -12.25 5.84 2.80
N LEU A 163 -13.55 5.62 2.97
CA LEU A 163 -14.47 6.69 3.38
C LEU A 163 -14.14 7.22 4.78
N LYS A 164 -13.80 6.35 5.73
CA LYS A 164 -13.36 6.77 7.08
C LYS A 164 -12.07 7.60 7.03
N GLY A 165 -11.09 7.16 6.25
CA GLY A 165 -9.84 7.90 6.07
C GLY A 165 -10.06 9.24 5.38
N ALA A 166 -10.89 9.28 4.33
CA ALA A 166 -11.26 10.51 3.63
C ALA A 166 -11.99 11.49 4.55
N TYR A 167 -12.90 10.99 5.40
CA TYR A 167 -13.57 11.79 6.42
C TYR A 167 -12.60 12.35 7.46
N GLY A 168 -11.62 11.56 7.91
CA GLY A 168 -10.56 12.02 8.82
C GLY A 168 -9.69 13.14 8.22
N VAL A 169 -9.38 13.06 6.94
CA VAL A 169 -8.65 14.12 6.21
C VAL A 169 -9.52 15.36 6.00
N ALA A 170 -10.78 15.18 5.60
CA ALA A 170 -11.72 16.28 5.36
C ALA A 170 -12.02 17.08 6.65
N THR A 171 -12.24 16.40 7.77
CA THR A 171 -12.46 17.07 9.07
C THR A 171 -11.22 17.82 9.56
N LYS A 172 -10.02 17.28 9.31
CA LYS A 172 -8.75 17.95 9.61
C LYS A 172 -8.49 19.17 8.71
N SER A 173 -8.91 19.10 7.44
CA SER A 173 -8.73 20.17 6.44
C SER A 173 -9.77 21.28 6.50
N TRP A 174 -10.97 21.05 7.06
CA TRP A 174 -12.10 21.99 6.99
C TRP A 174 -12.33 22.83 8.26
N GLY A 175 -11.47 22.76 9.27
CA GLY A 175 -11.41 23.76 10.34
C GLY A 175 -11.99 23.34 11.69
N LEU A 176 -11.43 22.30 12.30
CA LEU A 176 -11.39 22.19 13.76
C LEU A 176 -9.96 21.91 14.19
N GLY A 177 -9.24 22.98 14.57
CA GLY A 177 -8.00 22.89 15.33
C GLY A 177 -8.24 22.32 16.72
N GLY A 178 -8.65 21.05 16.79
CA GLY A 178 -8.86 20.29 18.02
C GLY A 178 -7.74 19.28 18.20
N VAL A 179 -6.72 19.70 18.95
CA VAL A 179 -5.81 18.89 19.78
C VAL A 179 -5.94 17.38 19.61
N ARG A 180 -4.92 16.72 19.02
CA ARG A 180 -4.68 15.30 19.24
C ARG A 180 -4.25 15.11 20.69
N LEU A 181 -5.16 14.60 21.53
CA LEU A 181 -4.81 13.94 22.79
C LEU A 181 -4.20 12.59 22.45
N ASP A 182 -2.87 12.56 22.24
CA ASP A 182 -2.06 11.33 22.34
C ASP A 182 -0.55 11.60 22.54
N ASP A 183 -0.17 12.85 22.85
CA ASP A 183 1.23 13.24 23.12
C ASP A 183 1.53 13.41 24.63
N GLU A 184 0.72 12.82 25.52
CA GLU A 184 1.04 12.79 26.96
C GLU A 184 2.02 11.67 27.34
N GLU A 185 2.28 10.66 26.49
CA GLU A 185 3.18 9.54 26.83
C GLU A 185 4.64 9.72 26.37
N ARG A 186 5.02 10.90 25.85
CA ARG A 186 6.42 11.25 25.54
C ARG A 186 6.83 12.63 26.04
N ALA A 187 6.46 12.96 27.28
CA ALA A 187 7.16 14.03 27.98
C ALA A 187 8.59 13.56 28.33
N PRO A 188 9.66 14.26 27.92
CA PRO A 188 11.00 13.95 28.38
C PRO A 188 11.08 14.22 29.89
N LEU A 189 11.43 13.20 30.68
CA LEU A 189 11.82 13.36 32.09
C LEU A 189 13.18 14.06 32.17
N VAL A 190 13.24 15.35 31.83
CA VAL A 190 14.42 16.19 32.09
C VAL A 190 13.96 17.59 32.48
N GLY A 191 13.78 17.78 33.79
CA GLY A 191 14.02 19.07 34.45
C GLY A 191 15.33 18.95 35.21
N GLY A 192 16.43 19.39 34.59
CA GLY A 192 17.75 19.36 35.19
C GLY A 192 17.90 20.39 36.31
N GLY A 193 18.65 19.97 37.33
CA GLY A 193 19.59 20.74 38.15
C GLY A 193 19.30 22.20 38.47
N ARG A 194 19.06 22.44 39.76
CA ARG A 194 19.99 23.26 40.55
C ARG A 194 20.42 22.48 41.78
#